data_AF-B7RR58-F1
#
_entry.id   AF-B7RR58-F1
#
_cell.length_a   1.000
_cell.length_b   1.000
_cell.length_c   1.000
_cell.angle_alpha   90.00
_cell.angle_beta   90.00
_cell.angle_gamma   90.00
#
_symmetry.space_group_name_H-M   'P 1'
#
loop_
_entity.id
_entity.type
_entity.pdbx_description
1 polymer ?
#
loop_
_entity_poly.entity_id
_entity_poly.type
_entity_poly.pdbx_seq_one_letter_code
_entity_poly.pdbx_strand_id
1 'polypeptide(L)'
;MDHQRRANLQKIKSGGVVPRHSKGPRGECRAQYLRQHVATLGPKPKKSLEAFVDLGLTDGEIARYFNMPKTCISKLCHLWGIR
;
A
#
# COMPACT_ATOMS: atom_id res chain seq x y z
N MET A 1 -43.08 47.12 -20.61
CA MET A 1 -41.71 47.62 -20.87
C MET A 1 -40.69 46.86 -20.02
N ASP A 2 -40.79 45.53 -20.10
CA ASP A 2 -39.75 44.62 -20.58
C ASP A 2 -38.28 45.09 -20.54
N HIS A 3 -37.45 44.32 -19.85
CA HIS A 3 -36.26 43.60 -20.34
C HIS A 3 -35.17 43.55 -19.26
N GLN A 4 -35.16 42.48 -18.45
CA GLN A 4 -33.92 42.04 -17.80
C GLN A 4 -33.82 40.51 -17.81
N ARG A 5 -33.75 39.94 -19.02
CA ARG A 5 -33.23 38.59 -19.24
C ARG A 5 -31.71 38.67 -19.30
N ARG A 6 -31.02 38.43 -18.19
CA ARG A 6 -29.60 38.07 -18.21
C ARG A 6 -29.47 36.58 -17.98
N ALA A 7 -29.58 35.82 -19.07
CA ALA A 7 -29.12 34.45 -19.16
C ALA A 7 -27.59 34.43 -18.97
N ASN A 8 -27.13 34.25 -17.74
CA ASN A 8 -25.72 34.05 -17.45
C ASN A 8 -25.38 32.56 -17.63
N LEU A 9 -25.32 32.13 -18.88
CA LEU A 9 -24.79 30.83 -19.30
C LEU A 9 -23.26 30.90 -19.18
N GLN A 10 -22.76 30.67 -17.96
CA GLN A 10 -21.34 30.43 -17.76
C GLN A 10 -21.03 29.04 -18.35
N LYS A 11 -20.32 29.06 -19.47
CA LYS A 11 -19.72 27.90 -20.13
C LYS A 11 -19.09 26.98 -19.07
N ILE A 12 -19.73 25.86 -18.80
CA ILE A 12 -19.07 24.70 -18.19
C ILE A 12 -18.00 24.23 -19.18
N LYS A 13 -16.77 24.72 -19.00
CA LYS A 13 -15.60 24.12 -19.62
C LYS A 13 -15.39 22.76 -18.95
N SER A 14 -15.89 21.71 -19.58
CA SER A 14 -15.41 20.34 -19.35
C SER A 14 -13.89 20.34 -19.51
N GLY A 15 -13.20 20.20 -18.39
CA GLY A 15 -11.75 20.01 -18.32
C GLY A 15 -11.49 19.02 -17.20
N GLY A 16 -11.31 17.76 -17.57
CA GLY A 16 -11.06 16.67 -16.64
C GLY A 16 -9.84 16.96 -15.78
N VAL A 17 -10.06 17.06 -14.47
CA VAL A 17 -9.00 16.89 -13.48
C VAL A 17 -9.27 15.57 -12.80
N VAL A 18 -8.71 14.50 -13.39
CA VAL A 18 -8.40 13.30 -12.61
C VAL A 18 -7.51 13.75 -11.43
N PRO A 19 -7.78 13.32 -10.19
CA PRO A 19 -6.89 13.61 -9.09
C PRO A 19 -5.53 12.96 -9.38
N ARG A 20 -4.57 13.77 -9.87
CA ARG A 20 -3.19 13.35 -10.01
C ARG A 20 -2.60 13.30 -8.61
N HIS A 21 -2.51 12.08 -8.11
CA HIS A 21 -1.45 11.61 -7.24
C HIS A 21 -1.23 12.50 -6.01
N SER A 22 -2.18 12.46 -5.08
CA SER A 22 -1.90 12.81 -3.69
C SER A 22 -0.71 11.95 -3.23
N LYS A 23 0.47 12.58 -3.12
CA LYS A 23 1.53 12.10 -2.23
C LYS A 23 0.96 12.19 -0.81
N GLY A 24 0.15 11.20 -0.45
CA GLY A 24 -0.18 10.96 0.96
C GLY A 24 1.11 10.67 1.74
N PRO A 25 1.05 10.67 3.08
CA PRO A 25 2.18 10.31 3.94
C PRO A 25 2.55 8.83 3.71
N ARG A 26 3.31 8.57 2.63
CA ARG A 26 3.68 7.21 2.17
C ARG A 26 4.61 6.48 3.14
N GLY A 27 5.15 7.16 4.15
CA GLY A 27 6.00 6.55 5.18
C GLY A 27 5.19 5.90 6.30
N GLU A 28 4.23 6.62 6.87
CA GLU A 28 3.52 6.19 8.07
C GLU A 28 2.45 5.14 7.78
N CYS A 29 1.63 5.31 6.73
CA CYS A 29 0.69 4.26 6.31
C CYS A 29 1.42 2.96 5.94
N ARG A 30 2.63 3.06 5.35
CA ARG A 30 3.41 1.88 4.94
C ARG A 30 4.06 1.20 6.14
N ALA A 31 4.52 1.95 7.13
CA ALA A 31 5.05 1.41 8.37
C ALA A 31 3.96 0.80 9.26
N GLN A 32 2.77 1.41 9.33
CA GLN A 32 1.63 0.86 10.07
C GLN A 32 1.10 -0.42 9.41
N TYR A 33 0.98 -0.44 8.08
CA TYR A 33 0.60 -1.62 7.33
C TYR A 33 1.59 -2.77 7.54
N LEU A 34 2.89 -2.49 7.51
CA LEU A 34 3.92 -3.49 7.83
C LEU A 34 3.82 -3.98 9.27
N ARG A 35 3.57 -3.10 10.25
CA ARG A 35 3.41 -3.51 11.66
C ARG A 35 2.24 -4.47 11.88
N GLN A 36 1.11 -4.26 11.19
CA GLN A 36 -0.03 -5.18 11.24
C GLN A 36 0.36 -6.56 10.71
N HIS A 37 1.12 -6.60 9.61
CA HIS A 37 1.62 -7.85 9.03
C HIS A 37 2.70 -8.53 9.88
N VAL A 38 3.50 -7.77 10.62
CA VAL A 38 4.50 -8.32 11.55
C VAL A 38 3.82 -9.09 12.69
N ALA A 39 2.67 -8.63 13.19
CA ALA A 39 1.94 -9.34 14.24
C ALA A 39 1.47 -10.74 13.80
N THR A 40 1.06 -10.87 12.54
CA THR A 40 0.62 -12.13 11.91
C THR A 40 1.75 -13.13 11.64
N LEU A 41 3.02 -12.71 11.65
CA LEU A 41 4.19 -13.61 11.62
C LEU A 41 4.44 -14.30 12.98
N GLY A 42 3.67 -13.92 14.01
CA GLY A 42 3.71 -14.49 15.34
C GLY A 42 4.61 -13.73 16.32
N PRO A 43 4.86 -14.29 17.51
CA PRO A 43 5.55 -13.61 18.61
C PRO A 43 7.04 -13.35 18.32
N LYS A 44 7.63 -14.05 17.35
CA LYS A 44 9.03 -13.88 16.92
C LYS A 44 9.10 -13.74 15.39
N PRO A 45 8.64 -12.62 14.83
CA PRO A 45 8.36 -12.48 13.41
C PRO A 45 9.62 -12.62 12.54
N LYS A 46 10.77 -12.14 13.01
CA LYS A 46 12.06 -12.34 12.35
C LYS A 46 12.47 -13.81 12.29
N LYS A 47 12.40 -14.53 13.43
CA LYS A 47 12.79 -15.95 13.50
C LYS A 47 11.86 -16.85 12.69
N SER A 48 10.56 -16.54 12.68
CA SER A 48 9.62 -17.24 11.81
C SER A 48 10.04 -17.10 10.36
N LEU A 49 10.26 -15.87 9.89
CA LEU A 49 10.64 -15.59 8.50
C LEU A 49 11.97 -16.26 8.14
N GLU A 50 12.97 -16.18 9.02
CA GLU A 50 14.29 -16.81 8.87
C GLU A 50 14.16 -18.32 8.73
N ALA A 51 13.38 -18.99 9.59
CA ALA A 51 13.14 -20.42 9.50
C ALA A 51 12.47 -20.82 8.17
N PHE A 52 11.52 -20.04 7.65
CA PHE A 52 10.92 -20.35 6.35
C PHE A 52 11.91 -20.18 5.19
N VAL A 53 12.79 -19.17 5.25
CA VAL A 53 13.85 -18.99 4.26
C VAL A 53 14.91 -20.10 4.36
N ASP A 54 15.28 -20.52 5.58
CA ASP A 54 16.19 -21.66 5.82
C ASP A 54 15.61 -22.98 5.30
N LEU A 55 14.28 -23.13 5.32
CA LEU A 55 13.56 -24.26 4.69
C LEU A 55 13.56 -24.19 3.15
N GLY A 56 14.12 -23.14 2.55
CA GLY A 56 14.20 -22.94 1.11
C GLY A 56 12.93 -22.39 0.48
N LEU A 57 11.98 -21.88 1.27
CA LEU A 57 10.74 -21.32 0.74
C LEU A 57 10.98 -19.96 0.12
N THR A 58 10.35 -19.73 -1.03
CA THR A 58 10.39 -18.45 -1.70
C THR A 58 9.47 -17.44 -1.02
N ASP A 59 9.77 -16.15 -1.18
CA ASP A 59 8.92 -15.04 -0.70
C ASP A 59 7.43 -15.22 -1.07
N GLY A 60 7.13 -15.84 -2.22
CA GLY A 60 5.76 -16.08 -2.68
C GLY A 60 5.05 -17.18 -1.91
N GLU A 61 5.76 -18.24 -1.52
CA GLU A 61 5.23 -19.34 -0.72
C GLU A 61 5.01 -18.90 0.72
N ILE A 62 5.97 -18.17 1.28
CA ILE A 62 5.86 -17.56 2.61
C ILE A 62 4.67 -16.58 2.65
N ALA A 63 4.54 -15.75 1.62
CA ALA A 63 3.42 -14.83 1.49
C ALA A 63 2.07 -15.54 1.43
N ARG A 64 1.99 -16.67 0.71
CA ARG A 64 0.77 -17.49 0.65
C ARG A 64 0.46 -18.13 2.00
N TYR A 65 1.47 -18.61 2.72
CA TYR A 65 1.31 -19.20 4.05
C TYR A 65 0.74 -18.20 5.06
N PHE A 66 1.29 -16.98 5.09
CA PHE A 66 0.84 -15.92 6.01
C PHE A 66 -0.35 -15.11 5.49
N ASN A 67 -0.87 -15.43 4.31
CA ASN A 67 -1.93 -14.67 3.64
C ASN A 67 -1.59 -13.18 3.46
N MET A 68 -0.36 -12.91 3.01
CA MET A 68 0.21 -11.57 2.85
C MET A 68 0.62 -11.27 1.42
N PRO A 69 0.79 -9.98 1.08
CA PRO A 69 1.45 -9.61 -0.16
C PRO A 69 2.92 -10.03 -0.14
N LYS A 70 3.39 -10.67 -1.23
CA LYS A 70 4.81 -10.98 -1.47
C LYS A 70 5.73 -9.78 -1.26
N THR A 71 5.27 -8.59 -1.65
CA THR A 71 6.03 -7.35 -1.49
C THR A 71 6.24 -6.95 -0.03
N CYS A 72 5.41 -7.41 0.90
CA CYS A 72 5.62 -7.20 2.34
C CYS A 72 6.67 -8.18 2.88
N ILE A 73 6.57 -9.46 2.53
CA ILE A 73 7.58 -10.47 2.90
C ILE A 73 8.96 -10.06 2.38
N SER A 74 9.08 -9.71 1.11
CA SER A 74 10.35 -9.30 0.50
C SER A 74 10.94 -8.05 1.17
N LYS A 75 10.09 -7.09 1.58
CA LYS A 75 10.54 -5.92 2.36
C LYS A 75 10.98 -6.29 3.77
N LEU A 76 10.30 -7.23 4.43
CA LEU A 76 10.66 -7.69 5.77
C LEU A 76 11.98 -8.48 5.73
N CYS A 77 12.17 -9.36 4.74
CA CYS A 77 13.45 -10.02 4.47
C CYS A 77 14.57 -8.98 4.28
N HIS A 78 14.34 -7.96 3.44
CA HIS A 78 15.33 -6.92 3.20
C HIS A 78 15.63 -6.07 4.44
N LEU A 79 14.61 -5.71 5.23
CA LEU A 79 14.77 -4.94 6.47
C LEU A 79 15.50 -5.73 7.57
N TRP A 80 15.37 -7.06 7.59
CA TRP A 80 15.97 -7.92 8.60
C TRP A 80 17.26 -8.61 8.15
N GLY A 81 17.65 -8.44 6.88
CA GLY A 81 18.86 -9.03 6.30
C GLY A 81 18.77 -10.54 6.07
N ILE A 82 17.57 -11.06 5.84
CA ILE A 82 17.32 -12.50 5.58
C ILE A 82 17.37 -12.72 4.06
N ARG A 83 18.12 -13.72 3.60
CA ARG A 83 18.39 -13.98 2.19
C ARG A 83 18.20 -15.44 1.83
#